data_AF-A0A2N9MJ32-F1
#
_entry.id   AF-A0A2N9MJ32-F1
#
_cell.length_a   1.000
_cell.length_b   1.000
_cell.length_c   1.000
_cell.angle_alpha   90.00
_cell.angle_beta   90.00
_cell.angle_gamma   90.00
#
_symmetry.space_group_name_H-M   'P 1'
#
loop_
_entity.id
_entity.type
_entity.pdbx_description
1 polymer ?
#
loop_
_entity_poly.entity_id
_entity_poly.type
_entity_poly.pdbx_seq_one_letter_code
_entity_poly.pdbx_strand_id
1 'polypeptide(L)' 'MFTRNFDSYQLPRLSAMLQMEIILVDNPETAALGCGEPPIKTMGAVLANAIYDAVGARVAHLPMAPERVQAALRRA' A
#
# COMPACT_ATOMS: atom_id res chain seq x y z
N MET A 1 -7.61 18.24 -0.48
CA MET A 1 -7.88 18.79 -1.83
C MET A 1 -8.82 17.82 -2.52
N PHE A 2 -10.10 18.17 -2.62
CA PHE A 2 -11.08 17.31 -3.28
C PHE A 2 -11.04 17.62 -4.78
N THR A 3 -10.59 16.66 -5.58
CA THR A 3 -10.68 16.73 -7.05
C THR A 3 -11.82 15.81 -7.53
N ARG A 4 -12.40 16.16 -8.68
CA ARG A 4 -13.46 15.39 -9.36
C ARG A 4 -13.04 14.86 -10.72
N ASN A 5 -11.76 14.97 -11.08
CA ASN A 5 -11.23 14.58 -12.38
C ASN A 5 -10.02 13.65 -12.24
N PHE A 6 -9.85 12.74 -13.19
CA PHE A 6 -8.78 11.74 -13.22
C PHE A 6 -7.41 12.31 -13.62
N ASP A 7 -7.37 13.52 -14.18
CA ASP A 7 -6.11 14.23 -14.46
C ASP A 7 -5.37 14.66 -13.17
N SER A 8 -6.14 14.89 -12.11
CA SER A 8 -5.67 15.45 -10.84
C SER A 8 -5.84 14.48 -9.68
N TYR A 9 -6.74 13.49 -9.77
CA TYR A 9 -6.76 12.36 -8.85
C TYR A 9 -5.78 11.30 -9.35
N GLN A 10 -4.61 11.22 -8.71
CA GLN A 10 -3.58 10.28 -9.14
C GLN A 10 -3.96 8.84 -8.82
N LEU A 11 -4.43 8.13 -9.86
CA LEU A 11 -4.60 6.69 -9.85
C LEU A 11 -3.28 6.00 -10.24
N PRO A 12 -2.98 4.82 -9.66
CA PRO A 12 -1.89 3.98 -10.15
C PRO A 12 -2.09 3.67 -11.63
N ARG A 13 -1.03 3.87 -12.43
CA ARG A 13 -1.02 3.46 -13.84
C ARG A 13 -0.51 2.03 -13.94
N LEU A 14 -0.90 1.32 -15.00
CA LEU A 14 -0.38 -0.02 -15.28
C LEU A 14 1.16 -0.03 -15.39
N SER A 15 1.75 1.04 -15.94
CA SER A 15 3.21 1.20 -16.02
C SER A 15 3.92 1.36 -14.66
N ALA A 16 3.18 1.65 -13.60
CA ALA A 16 3.69 1.75 -12.23
C ALA A 16 3.41 0.49 -11.41
N MET A 17 2.81 -0.55 -12.00
CA MET A 17 2.61 -1.82 -11.31
C MET A 17 3.95 -2.51 -11.06
N LEU A 18 4.11 -3.00 -9.84
CA LEU A 18 5.23 -3.85 -9.47
C LEU A 18 4.90 -5.29 -9.85
N GLN A 19 5.94 -6.11 -10.04
CA GLN A 19 5.76 -7.55 -10.16
C GLN A 19 5.14 -8.09 -8.87
N MET A 20 4.05 -8.86 -9.00
CA MET A 20 3.36 -9.48 -7.89
C MET A 20 3.45 -10.99 -8.01
N GLU A 21 3.76 -11.65 -6.90
CA GLU A 21 3.62 -13.09 -6.76
C GLU A 21 2.31 -13.37 -6.01
N ILE A 22 1.47 -14.23 -6.59
CA ILE A 22 0.16 -14.58 -6.03
C ILE A 22 0.21 -16.04 -5.63
N ILE A 23 0.06 -16.29 -4.33
CA ILE A 23 0.06 -17.64 -3.77
C ILE A 23 -1.36 -17.95 -3.33
N LEU A 24 -1.97 -18.98 -3.93
CA LEU A 24 -3.22 -19.55 -3.46
C LEU A 24 -2.89 -20.60 -2.40
N VAL A 25 -3.34 -20.36 -1.17
CA VAL A 25 -3.13 -21.28 -0.06
C VAL A 25 -4.17 -22.40 -0.14
N ASP A 26 -3.72 -23.64 -0.29
CA ASP A 26 -4.59 -24.82 -0.24
C ASP A 26 -4.94 -25.15 1.22
N ASN A 27 -6.24 -25.12 1.55
CA ASN A 27 -6.74 -25.39 2.89
C ASN A 27 -8.13 -26.05 2.82
N PRO A 28 -8.18 -27.37 2.57
CA PRO A 28 -9.43 -28.10 2.35
C PRO A 28 -10.27 -28.26 3.62
N GLU A 29 -9.69 -28.06 4.81
CA GLU A 29 -10.40 -28.15 6.09
C GLU A 29 -11.28 -26.92 6.37
N THR A 30 -11.09 -25.83 5.61
CA THR A 30 -11.81 -24.58 5.80
C THR A 30 -12.82 -24.37 4.68
N ALA A 31 -14.02 -23.89 5.01
CA ALA A 31 -15.01 -23.49 4.01
C ALA A 31 -14.47 -22.34 3.14
N ALA A 32 -14.94 -22.24 1.89
CA ALA A 32 -14.58 -21.14 1.01
C ALA A 32 -15.00 -19.79 1.62
N LEU A 33 -14.08 -18.81 1.58
CA LEU A 33 -14.29 -17.45 2.07
C LEU A 33 -14.07 -16.41 0.95
N GLY A 34 -14.61 -15.22 1.13
CA GLY A 34 -14.42 -14.11 0.19
C GLY A 34 -12.96 -13.63 0.16
N CYS A 35 -12.38 -13.55 -1.04
CA CYS A 35 -10.97 -13.15 -1.25
C CYS A 35 -10.81 -11.75 -1.91
N GLY A 36 -11.90 -11.00 -2.11
CA GLY A 36 -11.82 -9.69 -2.76
C GLY A 36 -11.15 -8.60 -1.91
N GLU A 37 -11.51 -8.51 -0.62
CA GLU A 37 -10.99 -7.49 0.29
C GLU A 37 -9.66 -7.84 1.00
N PRO A 38 -9.39 -9.10 1.39
CA PRO A 38 -8.18 -9.44 2.15
C PRO A 38 -6.86 -8.90 1.54
N PRO A 39 -6.63 -8.96 0.22
CA PRO A 39 -5.40 -8.43 -0.37
C PRO A 39 -5.23 -6.91 -0.23
N ILE A 40 -6.33 -6.13 -0.20
CA ILE A 40 -6.25 -4.66 -0.13
C ILE A 40 -6.25 -4.14 1.31
N LYS A 41 -6.82 -4.90 2.27
CA LYS A 41 -6.95 -4.48 3.68
C LYS A 41 -5.63 -4.11 4.35
N THR A 42 -4.55 -4.82 4.02
CA THR A 42 -3.25 -4.67 4.70
C THR A 42 -2.28 -3.73 3.98
N MET A 43 -2.62 -3.23 2.79
CA MET A 43 -1.67 -2.51 1.92
C MET A 43 -1.06 -1.27 2.58
N GLY A 44 -1.83 -0.53 3.38
CA GLY A 44 -1.31 0.61 4.12
C GLY A 44 -0.20 0.23 5.10
N ALA A 45 -0.37 -0.89 5.83
CA ALA A 45 0.64 -1.37 6.77
C ALA A 45 1.86 -1.96 6.05
N VAL A 46 1.65 -2.69 4.95
CA VAL A 46 2.73 -3.23 4.10
C VAL A 46 3.65 -2.11 3.62
N LEU A 47 3.09 -1.03 3.07
CA LEU A 47 3.87 0.13 2.62
C LEU A 47 4.59 0.84 3.78
N ALA A 48 3.93 1.02 4.93
CA ALA A 48 4.54 1.67 6.09
C ALA A 48 5.77 0.91 6.60
N ASN A 49 5.68 -0.42 6.62
CA ASN A 49 6.76 -1.29 7.03
C ASN A 49 7.89 -1.31 6.01
N ALA A 50 7.58 -1.34 4.71
CA ALA A 50 8.59 -1.29 3.65
C ALA A 50 9.39 0.03 3.70
N ILE A 51 8.74 1.18 3.94
CA ILE A 51 9.44 2.45 4.12
C ILE A 51 10.33 2.41 5.37
N TYR A 52 9.82 1.91 6.49
CA TYR A 52 10.61 1.80 7.72
C TYR A 52 11.83 0.90 7.55
N ASP A 53 11.67 -0.24 6.88
CA ASP A 53 12.76 -1.16 6.57
C ASP A 53 13.81 -0.50 5.65
N ALA A 54 13.38 0.23 4.63
CA ALA A 54 14.28 0.86 3.67
C ALA A 54 15.08 2.04 4.24
N VAL A 55 14.48 2.87 5.10
CA VAL A 55 15.08 4.16 5.51
C VAL A 55 14.93 4.52 6.99
N GLY A 56 14.40 3.62 7.83
CA GLY A 56 14.22 3.85 9.27
C GLY A 56 13.07 4.80 9.64
N ALA A 57 12.44 5.46 8.67
CA ALA A 57 11.37 6.42 8.90
C ALA A 57 10.00 5.74 9.07
N ARG A 58 9.27 6.06 10.15
CA ARG A 58 7.92 5.56 10.38
C ARG A 58 6.86 6.53 9.83
N VAL A 59 6.13 6.12 8.80
CA VAL A 59 5.02 6.90 8.19
C VAL A 59 3.68 6.23 8.50
N ALA A 60 2.87 6.83 9.38
CA ALA A 60 1.61 6.26 9.84
C ALA A 60 0.35 6.89 9.20
N HIS A 61 0.51 7.74 8.19
CA HIS A 61 -0.58 8.47 7.56
C HIS A 61 -0.56 8.31 6.04
N LEU A 62 -1.70 7.87 5.49
CA LEU A 62 -1.92 7.74 4.05
C LEU A 62 -2.46 9.04 3.43
N PRO A 63 -2.18 9.30 2.14
CA PRO A 63 -1.18 8.61 1.33
C PRO A 63 0.24 8.96 1.81
N MET A 64 1.17 8.01 1.68
CA MET A 64 2.61 8.20 1.98
C MET A 64 3.30 9.02 0.89
N ALA A 65 2.78 10.23 0.66
CA ALA A 65 3.30 11.17 -0.32
C ALA A 65 4.75 11.59 0.02
N PRO A 66 5.57 11.96 -0.98
CA PRO A 66 6.98 12.30 -0.77
C PRO A 66 7.22 13.30 0.37
N GLU A 67 6.37 14.30 0.52
CA GLU A 67 6.50 15.34 1.55
C GLU A 67 6.32 14.76 2.96
N ARG A 68 5.44 13.77 3.12
CA ARG A 68 5.23 13.06 4.39
C ARG A 68 6.38 12.12 4.70
N VAL A 69 6.94 11.45 3.68
CA VAL A 69 8.13 10.60 3.85
C VAL A 69 9.32 11.46 4.26
N GLN A 70 9.56 12.58 3.57
CA GLN A 70 10.60 13.54 3.93
C GLN A 70 10.42 14.13 5.34
N ALA A 71 9.17 14.44 5.73
CA ALA A 71 8.89 14.91 7.08
C ALA A 71 9.17 13.85 8.14
N ALA A 72 8.88 12.57 7.86
CA ALA A 72 9.21 11.47 8.75
C ALA A 72 10.73 11.24 8.83
N LEU A 73 11.45 11.32 7.71
CA LEU A 73 12.92 11.23 7.67
C LEU A 73 13.61 12.30 8.51
N ARG A 74 13.09 13.53 8.53
CA ARG A 74 13.64 14.61 9.37
C ARG A 74 13.39 14.43 10.88
N ARG A 75 12.50 13.52 11.27
CA ARG A 75 12.14 13.24 12.67
C ARG A 75 12.76 11.94 13.21
N ALA A 76 13.23 11.08 12.32
CA ALA A 76 13.96 9.85 12.63
C ALA A 76 15.41 10.20 12.99
#